data_AF-L0A5S4-F1
#
_entry.id   AF-L0A5S4-F1
#
_cell.length_a   1.000
_cell.length_b   1.000
_cell.length_c   1.000
_cell.angle_alpha   90.00
_cell.angle_beta   90.00
_cell.angle_gamma   90.00
#
_symmetry.space_group_name_H-M   'P 1'
#
loop_
_entity.id
_entity.type
_entity.pdbx_description
1 polymer ?
#
loop_
_entity_poly.entity_id
_entity_poly.type
_entity_poly.pdbx_seq_one_letter_code
_entity_poly.pdbx_strand_id
1 'polypeptide(L)'
;MTLTARQGREAGSLRAWLVGLSSLVLLTVLLFSTLDWPVKLGAWVLLTLILDECGGWFGYTGAVAGALPLVAPLLAPLLEGRLNLTAAPPEWSVVFPLVCSGLVALLLVKHAGGLLALPLALGAFVLPILLARMLAPQLDTSLTLPASRTFFSWALWPAVIGVSLAAVRHFVLPQRRMA
;
A
#
# COMPACT_ATOMS: atom_id res chain seq x y z
N MET A 1 -16.08 34.20 -4.09
CA MET A 1 -15.56 33.03 -3.34
C MET A 1 -15.19 33.51 -1.94
N THR A 2 -15.96 33.13 -0.91
CA THR A 2 -15.84 33.69 0.45
C THR A 2 -14.62 33.12 1.18
N LEU A 3 -13.91 33.96 1.94
CA LEU A 3 -12.69 33.62 2.70
C LEU A 3 -12.86 32.39 3.60
N THR A 4 -14.07 32.16 4.11
CA THR A 4 -14.45 30.99 4.93
C THR A 4 -14.43 29.66 4.15
N ALA A 5 -14.80 29.66 2.87
CA ALA A 5 -14.74 28.47 2.02
C ALA A 5 -13.30 28.09 1.64
N ARG A 6 -12.39 29.07 1.61
CA ARG A 6 -10.96 28.86 1.38
C ARG A 6 -10.27 28.29 2.63
N GLN A 7 -10.54 28.85 3.81
CA GLN A 7 -10.02 28.34 5.09
C GLN A 7 -10.48 26.90 5.40
N GLY A 8 -11.74 26.56 5.09
CA GLY A 8 -12.24 25.18 5.27
C GLY A 8 -11.56 24.15 4.36
N ARG A 9 -11.16 24.54 3.14
CA ARG A 9 -10.39 23.68 2.22
C ARG A 9 -8.95 23.51 2.68
N GLU A 10 -8.32 24.58 3.19
CA GLU A 10 -6.95 24.55 3.71
C GLU A 10 -6.83 23.69 4.98
N ALA A 11 -7.81 23.79 5.90
CA ALA A 11 -7.84 22.95 7.10
C ALA A 11 -8.09 21.47 6.79
N GLY A 12 -8.94 21.16 5.80
CA GLY A 12 -9.14 19.79 5.32
C GLY A 12 -7.88 19.20 4.67
N SER A 13 -7.14 20.03 3.92
CA SER A 13 -5.86 19.67 3.31
C SER A 13 -4.78 19.39 4.35
N LEU A 14 -4.65 20.25 5.38
CA LEU A 14 -3.65 20.07 6.43
C LEU A 14 -3.88 18.79 7.24
N ARG A 15 -5.14 18.47 7.59
CA ARG A 15 -5.47 17.24 8.31
C ARG A 15 -5.12 15.99 7.50
N ALA A 16 -5.52 15.95 6.23
CA ALA A 16 -5.17 14.84 5.34
C ALA A 16 -3.65 14.68 5.21
N TRP A 17 -2.93 15.79 5.13
CA TRP A 17 -1.48 15.78 5.04
C TRP A 17 -0.80 15.26 6.32
N LEU A 18 -1.26 15.68 7.50
CA LEU A 18 -0.76 15.18 8.79
C LEU A 18 -1.04 13.69 8.98
N VAL A 19 -2.23 13.22 8.58
CA VAL A 19 -2.57 11.79 8.58
C VAL A 19 -1.67 11.03 7.61
N GLY A 20 -1.42 11.59 6.42
CA GLY A 20 -0.51 11.02 5.43
C GLY A 20 0.92 10.87 5.97
N LEU A 21 1.49 11.93 6.55
CA LEU A 21 2.81 11.85 7.18
C LEU A 21 2.85 10.85 8.33
N SER A 22 1.85 10.89 9.22
CA SER A 22 1.80 9.98 10.38
C SER A 22 1.72 8.52 9.92
N SER A 23 0.95 8.24 8.87
CA SER A 23 0.81 6.91 8.27
C SER A 23 2.11 6.46 7.59
N LEU A 24 2.86 7.38 6.98
CA LEU A 24 4.14 7.08 6.35
C LEU A 24 5.22 6.77 7.39
N VAL A 25 5.25 7.52 8.50
CA VAL A 25 6.12 7.24 9.65
C VAL A 25 5.77 5.87 10.24
N LEU A 26 4.48 5.61 10.48
CA LEU A 26 4.01 4.32 10.98
C LEU A 26 4.43 3.17 10.04
N LEU A 27 4.21 3.32 8.74
CA LEU A 27 4.61 2.32 7.74
C LEU A 27 6.12 2.04 7.81
N THR A 28 6.93 3.09 7.88
CA THR A 28 8.40 2.98 7.97
C THR A 28 8.81 2.23 9.24
N VAL A 29 8.22 2.58 10.39
CA VAL A 29 8.50 1.92 11.67
C VAL A 29 8.11 0.43 11.61
N LEU A 30 6.94 0.09 11.05
CA LEU A 30 6.50 -1.29 10.94
C LEU A 30 7.39 -2.11 10.00
N LEU A 31 7.84 -1.53 8.89
CA LEU A 31 8.73 -2.22 7.94
C LEU A 31 10.11 -2.52 8.52
N PHE A 32 10.64 -1.66 9.39
CA PHE A 32 11.90 -1.91 10.11
C PHE A 32 11.75 -2.71 11.40
N SER A 33 10.53 -2.87 11.91
CA SER A 33 10.29 -3.63 13.15
C SER A 33 10.63 -5.13 13.04
N THR A 34 10.62 -5.86 14.15
CA THR A 34 10.82 -7.32 14.19
C THR A 34 9.55 -8.12 13.90
N LEU A 35 8.49 -7.50 13.36
CA LEU A 35 7.26 -8.19 13.02
C LEU A 35 7.49 -9.29 11.97
N ASP A 36 6.70 -10.36 12.05
CA ASP A 36 6.71 -11.40 11.04
C ASP A 36 6.37 -10.83 9.66
N TRP A 37 7.01 -11.37 8.62
CA TRP A 37 6.85 -10.87 7.25
C TRP A 37 5.39 -10.82 6.76
N PRO A 38 4.46 -11.73 7.14
CA PRO A 38 3.07 -11.63 6.70
C PRO A 38 2.39 -10.40 7.30
N VAL A 39 2.69 -10.09 8.57
CA VAL A 39 2.16 -8.90 9.26
C VAL A 39 2.70 -7.64 8.61
N LYS A 40 4.01 -7.61 8.29
CA LYS A 40 4.62 -6.49 7.54
C LYS A 40 3.96 -6.29 6.18
N LEU A 41 3.71 -7.37 5.43
CA LEU A 41 3.01 -7.34 4.15
C LEU A 41 1.62 -6.73 4.30
N GLY A 42 0.84 -7.20 5.26
CA GLY A 42 -0.51 -6.69 5.43
C GLY A 42 -0.56 -5.24 5.88
N ALA A 43 0.33 -4.85 6.79
CA ALA A 43 0.49 -3.46 7.19
C ALA A 43 0.90 -2.58 6.01
N TRP A 44 1.83 -3.05 5.17
CA TRP A 44 2.27 -2.31 3.99
C TRP A 44 1.14 -2.08 2.99
N VAL A 45 0.39 -3.13 2.63
CA VAL A 45 -0.75 -3.00 1.71
C VAL A 45 -1.81 -2.07 2.29
N LEU A 46 -2.21 -2.27 3.56
CA LEU A 46 -3.26 -1.46 4.18
C LEU A 46 -2.86 0.02 4.28
N LEU A 47 -1.67 0.29 4.83
CA LEU A 47 -1.20 1.65 5.03
C LEU A 47 -0.92 2.36 3.71
N THR A 48 -0.51 1.64 2.66
CA THR A 48 -0.39 2.22 1.31
C THR A 48 -1.75 2.73 0.80
N LEU A 49 -2.82 1.95 1.01
CA LEU A 49 -4.16 2.37 0.59
C LEU A 49 -4.73 3.50 1.46
N ILE A 50 -4.40 3.53 2.76
CA ILE A 50 -4.73 4.66 3.65
C ILE A 50 -3.96 5.93 3.24
N LEU A 51 -2.68 5.79 2.91
CA LEU A 51 -1.83 6.87 2.40
C LEU A 51 -2.40 7.45 1.11
N ASP A 52 -2.90 6.61 0.23
CA ASP A 52 -3.54 7.04 -1.02
C ASP A 52 -4.76 7.94 -0.77
N GLU A 53 -5.54 7.65 0.28
CA GLU A 53 -6.68 8.49 0.70
C GLU A 53 -6.28 9.88 1.20
N CYS A 54 -5.02 10.07 1.57
CA CYS A 54 -4.48 11.37 1.99
C CYS A 54 -4.16 12.28 0.79
N GLY A 55 -4.19 11.74 -0.44
CA GLY A 55 -3.99 12.47 -1.70
C GLY A 55 -2.53 12.74 -2.06
N GLY A 56 -2.32 13.45 -3.17
CA GLY A 56 -0.97 13.78 -3.65
C GLY A 56 -0.17 12.55 -4.06
N TRP A 57 1.04 12.41 -3.52
CA TRP A 57 1.99 11.35 -3.86
C TRP A 57 2.05 10.23 -2.80
N PHE A 58 1.36 10.37 -1.67
CA PHE A 58 1.47 9.47 -0.51
C PHE A 58 1.24 7.99 -0.82
N GLY A 59 0.23 7.65 -1.63
CA GLY A 59 -0.04 6.26 -2.04
C GLY A 59 1.14 5.64 -2.80
N TYR A 60 1.70 6.35 -3.77
CA TYR A 60 2.87 5.89 -4.51
C TYR A 60 4.11 5.80 -3.62
N THR A 61 4.28 6.73 -2.68
CA THR A 61 5.35 6.63 -1.66
C THR A 61 5.18 5.41 -0.79
N GLY A 62 3.95 5.10 -0.37
CA GLY A 62 3.64 3.89 0.40
C GLY A 62 4.01 2.63 -0.37
N ALA A 63 3.66 2.56 -1.67
CA ALA A 63 4.04 1.45 -2.53
C ALA A 63 5.58 1.31 -2.62
N VAL A 64 6.30 2.40 -2.89
CA VAL A 64 7.78 2.37 -2.97
C VAL A 64 8.42 2.08 -1.62
N ALA A 65 7.82 2.51 -0.50
CA ALA A 65 8.32 2.25 0.84
C ALA A 65 8.40 0.75 1.17
N GLY A 66 7.67 -0.11 0.45
CA GLY A 66 7.86 -1.56 0.51
C GLY A 66 9.27 -2.02 0.16
N ALA A 67 10.08 -1.20 -0.51
CA ALA A 67 11.49 -1.50 -0.76
C ALA A 67 12.37 -1.33 0.49
N LEU A 68 11.89 -0.68 1.54
CA LEU A 68 12.69 -0.34 2.73
C LEU A 68 13.40 -1.56 3.35
N PRO A 69 12.77 -2.73 3.55
CA PRO A 69 13.47 -3.91 4.04
C PRO A 69 14.65 -4.33 3.14
N LEU A 70 14.50 -4.21 1.81
CA LEU A 70 15.54 -4.60 0.84
C LEU A 70 16.74 -3.65 0.86
N VAL A 71 16.50 -2.36 1.09
CA VAL A 71 17.56 -1.35 1.16
C VAL A 71 18.07 -1.12 2.58
N ALA A 72 17.48 -1.77 3.59
CA ALA A 72 17.90 -1.65 4.99
C ALA A 72 19.41 -1.87 5.20
N PRO A 73 20.07 -2.87 4.55
CA PRO A 73 21.51 -3.05 4.67
C PRO A 73 22.32 -1.88 4.11
N LEU A 74 21.84 -1.24 3.03
CA LEU A 74 22.46 -0.05 2.45
C LEU A 74 22.31 1.18 3.35
N LEU A 75 21.18 1.28 4.05
CA LEU A 75 20.89 2.39 4.97
C LEU A 75 21.50 2.21 6.36
N ALA A 76 21.98 1.00 6.69
CA ALA A 76 22.55 0.67 7.99
C ALA A 76 23.63 1.65 8.47
N PRO A 77 24.62 2.05 7.64
CA PRO A 77 25.66 3.01 8.07
C PRO A 77 25.11 4.40 8.43
N LEU A 78 23.95 4.79 7.86
CA LEU A 78 23.34 6.10 8.07
C LEU A 78 22.43 6.14 9.30
N LEU A 79 21.93 4.98 9.72
CA LEU A 79 20.88 4.83 10.74
C LEU A 79 21.36 4.04 11.96
N GLU A 80 22.63 3.66 11.98
CA GLU A 80 23.26 2.94 13.08
C GLU A 80 23.05 3.69 14.41
N GLY A 81 22.52 2.98 15.42
CA GLY A 81 22.17 3.55 16.72
C GLY A 81 20.88 4.41 16.78
N ARG A 82 20.18 4.63 15.65
CA ARG A 82 18.92 5.41 15.62
C ARG A 82 17.66 4.56 15.41
N LEU A 83 17.78 3.46 14.68
CA LEU A 83 16.66 2.55 14.38
C LEU A 83 17.13 1.09 14.50
N ASN A 84 16.26 0.22 15.01
CA ASN A 84 16.46 -1.23 14.94
C ASN A 84 16.20 -1.69 13.50
N LEU A 85 17.24 -1.70 12.67
CA LEU A 85 17.16 -2.18 11.30
C LEU A 85 17.24 -3.71 11.30
N THR A 86 16.10 -4.36 11.06
CA THR A 86 16.09 -5.80 10.76
C THR A 86 16.39 -6.04 9.29
N ALA A 87 17.20 -7.06 8.98
CA ALA A 87 17.39 -7.54 7.62
C ALA A 87 16.05 -7.91 6.96
N ALA A 88 15.97 -7.79 5.63
CA ALA A 88 14.81 -8.22 4.87
C ALA A 88 14.52 -9.70 5.14
N PRO A 89 13.27 -10.08 5.43
CA PRO A 89 12.86 -11.47 5.36
C PRO A 89 13.17 -12.04 3.97
N PRO A 90 13.62 -13.30 3.84
CA PRO A 90 13.95 -13.91 2.54
C PRO A 90 12.81 -13.81 1.51
N GLU A 91 11.57 -13.92 1.98
CA GLU A 91 10.35 -13.84 1.19
C GLU A 91 10.20 -12.47 0.51
N TRP A 92 10.77 -11.42 1.09
CA TRP A 92 10.53 -10.04 0.70
C TRP A 92 11.05 -9.72 -0.71
N SER A 93 12.04 -10.47 -1.18
CA SER A 93 12.58 -10.40 -2.54
C SER A 93 11.53 -10.74 -3.62
N VAL A 94 10.56 -11.59 -3.29
CA VAL A 94 9.43 -11.97 -4.17
C VAL A 94 8.20 -11.12 -3.86
N VAL A 95 7.93 -10.88 -2.57
CA VAL A 95 6.79 -10.08 -2.11
C VAL A 95 6.84 -8.68 -2.71
N PHE A 96 7.99 -7.99 -2.61
CA PHE A 96 8.12 -6.60 -3.03
C PHE A 96 7.74 -6.39 -4.51
N PRO A 97 8.38 -7.01 -5.51
CA PRO A 97 8.06 -6.72 -6.90
C PRO A 97 6.62 -7.10 -7.27
N LEU A 98 6.11 -8.22 -6.74
CA LEU A 98 4.76 -8.69 -7.04
C LEU A 98 3.67 -7.79 -6.43
N VAL A 99 3.81 -7.45 -5.15
CA VAL A 99 2.83 -6.64 -4.43
C VAL A 99 2.95 -5.17 -4.80
N CYS A 100 4.16 -4.65 -5.00
CA CYS A 100 4.38 -3.25 -5.42
C CYS A 100 3.78 -3.00 -6.80
N SER A 101 4.05 -3.86 -7.79
CA SER A 101 3.47 -3.71 -9.12
C SER A 101 1.93 -3.78 -9.09
N GLY A 102 1.36 -4.71 -8.32
CA GLY A 102 -0.08 -4.78 -8.10
C GLY A 102 -0.64 -3.52 -7.43
N LEU A 103 0.03 -3.00 -6.40
CA LEU A 103 -0.38 -1.78 -5.70
C LEU A 103 -0.36 -0.59 -6.67
N VAL A 104 0.72 -0.41 -7.42
CA VAL A 104 0.83 0.68 -8.41
C VAL A 104 -0.26 0.55 -9.47
N ALA A 105 -0.52 -0.66 -9.99
CA ALA A 105 -1.61 -0.89 -10.94
C ALA A 105 -2.99 -0.54 -10.34
N LEU A 106 -3.25 -0.97 -9.10
CA LEU A 106 -4.47 -0.61 -8.36
C LEU A 106 -4.60 0.92 -8.23
N LEU A 107 -3.55 1.61 -7.79
CA LEU A 107 -3.57 3.06 -7.62
C LEU A 107 -3.82 3.79 -8.95
N LEU A 108 -3.18 3.35 -10.03
CA LEU A 108 -3.39 3.91 -11.37
C LEU A 108 -4.84 3.75 -11.82
N VAL A 109 -5.41 2.54 -11.69
CA VAL A 109 -6.80 2.28 -12.08
C VAL A 109 -7.78 3.06 -11.19
N LYS A 110 -7.52 3.13 -9.89
CA LYS A 110 -8.33 3.90 -8.95
C LYS A 110 -8.33 5.40 -9.31
N HIS A 111 -7.18 5.94 -9.67
CA HIS A 111 -7.03 7.35 -10.07
C HIS A 111 -7.57 7.67 -11.46
N ALA A 112 -7.71 6.69 -12.35
CA ALA A 112 -8.36 6.88 -13.65
C ALA A 112 -9.84 7.31 -13.50
N GLY A 113 -10.46 7.01 -12.35
CA GLY A 113 -11.81 7.44 -12.02
C GLY A 113 -12.91 6.61 -12.68
N GLY A 114 -14.15 6.82 -12.23
CA GLY A 114 -15.34 6.12 -12.72
C GLY A 114 -15.93 5.12 -11.72
N LEU A 115 -17.19 4.74 -11.96
CA LEU A 115 -17.97 3.91 -11.03
C LEU A 115 -17.37 2.50 -10.85
N LEU A 116 -16.75 1.96 -11.88
CA LEU A 116 -16.13 0.63 -11.88
C LEU A 116 -14.63 0.65 -11.54
N ALA A 117 -14.06 1.81 -11.23
CA ALA A 117 -12.63 1.93 -10.98
C ALA A 117 -12.19 1.12 -9.75
N LEU A 118 -12.98 1.12 -8.67
CA LEU A 118 -12.63 0.38 -7.44
C LEU A 118 -12.59 -1.15 -7.61
N PRO A 119 -13.63 -1.82 -8.17
CA PRO A 119 -13.56 -3.25 -8.40
C PRO A 119 -12.49 -3.61 -9.44
N LEU A 120 -12.29 -2.78 -10.49
CA LEU A 120 -11.23 -3.00 -11.47
C LEU A 120 -9.84 -2.84 -10.85
N ALA A 121 -9.64 -1.87 -9.97
CA ALA A 121 -8.40 -1.62 -9.26
C ALA A 121 -8.05 -2.79 -8.33
N LEU A 122 -9.05 -3.31 -7.59
CA LEU A 122 -8.87 -4.54 -6.82
C LEU A 122 -8.51 -5.72 -7.74
N GLY A 123 -9.18 -5.86 -8.88
CA GLY A 123 -8.83 -6.85 -9.90
C GLY A 123 -7.39 -6.71 -10.40
N ALA A 124 -6.93 -5.49 -10.66
CA ALA A 124 -5.57 -5.21 -11.12
C ALA A 124 -4.50 -5.59 -10.08
N PHE A 125 -4.81 -5.52 -8.78
CA PHE A 125 -3.94 -6.01 -7.72
C PHE A 125 -3.99 -7.54 -7.57
N VAL A 126 -5.19 -8.12 -7.56
CA VAL A 126 -5.40 -9.53 -7.23
C VAL A 126 -5.03 -10.46 -8.38
N LEU A 127 -5.29 -10.06 -9.63
CA LEU A 127 -5.10 -10.91 -10.80
C LEU A 127 -3.64 -11.36 -10.98
N PRO A 128 -2.61 -10.48 -10.89
CA PRO A 128 -1.22 -10.91 -10.95
C PRO A 128 -0.84 -11.88 -9.82
N ILE A 129 -1.38 -11.68 -8.62
CA ILE A 129 -1.14 -12.57 -7.47
C ILE A 129 -1.76 -13.95 -7.71
N LEU A 130 -2.98 -14.00 -8.25
CA LEU A 130 -3.64 -15.26 -8.62
C LEU A 130 -2.88 -15.99 -9.73
N LEU A 131 -2.44 -15.27 -10.76
CA LEU A 131 -1.63 -15.83 -11.83
C LEU A 131 -0.30 -16.38 -11.29
N ALA A 132 0.40 -15.63 -10.43
CA ALA A 132 1.63 -16.10 -9.80
C ALA A 132 1.39 -17.38 -8.96
N ARG A 133 0.29 -17.43 -8.21
CA ARG A 133 -0.13 -18.60 -7.44
C ARG A 133 -0.37 -19.84 -8.32
N MET A 134 -0.97 -19.66 -9.49
CA MET A 134 -1.30 -20.77 -10.40
C MET A 134 -0.10 -21.22 -11.24
N LEU A 135 0.71 -20.27 -11.72
CA LEU A 135 1.75 -20.52 -12.70
C LEU A 135 3.13 -20.77 -12.08
N ALA A 136 3.46 -20.18 -10.93
CA ALA A 136 4.79 -20.33 -10.33
C ALA A 136 5.17 -21.81 -10.07
N PRO A 137 4.29 -22.66 -9.50
CA PRO A 137 4.61 -24.07 -9.30
C PRO A 137 4.75 -24.89 -10.60
N GLN A 138 4.17 -24.40 -11.71
CA GLN A 138 4.30 -25.04 -13.03
C GLN A 138 5.62 -24.68 -13.71
N LEU A 139 6.16 -23.50 -13.40
CA LEU A 139 7.44 -23.02 -13.92
C LEU A 139 8.62 -23.56 -13.10
N ASP A 140 8.47 -23.53 -11.77
CA ASP A 140 9.48 -24.03 -10.83
C ASP A 140 8.80 -24.48 -9.52
N THR A 141 8.93 -25.78 -9.23
CA THR A 141 8.33 -26.40 -8.04
C THR A 141 8.90 -25.88 -6.71
N SER A 142 10.07 -25.21 -6.73
CA SER A 142 10.64 -24.57 -5.55
C SER A 142 9.95 -23.24 -5.19
N LEU A 143 9.20 -22.63 -6.12
CA LEU A 143 8.49 -21.36 -5.91
C LEU A 143 7.14 -21.55 -5.18
N THR A 144 7.21 -21.79 -3.88
CA THR A 144 6.04 -22.10 -3.05
C THR A 144 5.35 -20.87 -2.45
N LEU A 145 6.07 -19.74 -2.32
CA LEU A 145 5.59 -18.55 -1.61
C LEU A 145 4.27 -18.00 -2.19
N PRO A 146 4.12 -17.77 -3.51
CA PRO A 146 2.87 -17.25 -4.07
C PRO A 146 1.70 -18.23 -3.93
N ALA A 147 1.99 -19.53 -3.86
CA ALA A 147 0.99 -20.57 -3.64
C ALA A 147 0.54 -20.67 -2.17
N SER A 148 1.30 -20.09 -1.24
CA SER A 148 0.99 -20.15 0.18
C SER A 148 -0.30 -19.39 0.52
N ARG A 149 -1.15 -20.02 1.35
CA ARG A 149 -2.36 -19.38 1.85
C ARG A 149 -2.05 -18.13 2.67
N THR A 150 -0.95 -18.17 3.42
CA THR A 150 -0.46 -17.05 4.24
C THR A 150 -0.19 -15.82 3.37
N PHE A 151 0.65 -15.93 2.35
CA PHE A 151 0.94 -14.81 1.44
C PHE A 151 -0.34 -14.23 0.84
N PHE A 152 -1.20 -15.09 0.29
CA PHE A 152 -2.44 -14.66 -0.34
C PHE A 152 -3.36 -13.92 0.63
N SER A 153 -3.56 -14.44 1.84
CA SER A 153 -4.43 -13.83 2.84
C SER A 153 -3.93 -12.47 3.33
N TRP A 154 -2.62 -12.35 3.57
CA TRP A 154 -1.98 -11.13 4.07
C TRP A 154 -1.78 -10.08 2.99
N ALA A 155 -1.78 -10.45 1.71
CA ALA A 155 -1.90 -9.48 0.61
C ALA A 155 -3.36 -9.06 0.36
N LEU A 156 -4.28 -10.03 0.30
CA LEU A 156 -5.66 -9.79 -0.16
C LEU A 156 -6.52 -9.06 0.86
N TRP A 157 -6.61 -9.54 2.10
CA TRP A 157 -7.54 -8.97 3.08
C TRP A 157 -7.27 -7.49 3.36
N PRO A 158 -6.01 -7.06 3.53
CA PRO A 158 -5.67 -5.64 3.66
C PRO A 158 -6.07 -4.80 2.44
N ALA A 159 -5.91 -5.34 1.23
CA ALA A 159 -6.33 -4.68 0.00
C ALA A 159 -7.85 -4.52 -0.06
N VAL A 160 -8.60 -5.57 0.27
CA VAL A 160 -10.06 -5.55 0.34
C VAL A 160 -10.53 -4.51 1.36
N ILE A 161 -9.93 -4.46 2.54
CA ILE A 161 -10.26 -3.47 3.58
C ILE A 161 -9.99 -2.05 3.05
N GLY A 162 -8.80 -1.79 2.51
CA GLY A 162 -8.43 -0.47 2.00
C GLY A 162 -9.34 0.01 0.85
N VAL A 163 -9.63 -0.87 -0.11
CA VAL A 163 -10.57 -0.56 -1.21
C VAL A 163 -12.00 -0.35 -0.70
N SER A 164 -12.43 -1.11 0.31
CA SER A 164 -13.76 -0.92 0.92
C SER A 164 -13.86 0.43 1.63
N LEU A 165 -12.81 0.86 2.32
CA LEU A 165 -12.76 2.20 2.93
C LEU A 165 -12.85 3.30 1.86
N ALA A 166 -12.13 3.13 0.74
CA ALA A 166 -12.22 4.04 -0.40
C ALA A 166 -13.64 4.08 -0.99
N ALA A 167 -14.30 2.92 -1.10
CA ALA A 167 -15.69 2.84 -1.55
C ALA A 167 -16.65 3.57 -0.61
N VAL A 168 -16.57 3.30 0.70
CA VAL A 168 -17.40 3.99 1.71
C VAL A 168 -17.22 5.50 1.60
N ARG A 169 -15.99 5.99 1.47
CA ARG A 169 -15.73 7.42 1.26
C ARG A 169 -16.37 7.94 -0.03
N HIS A 170 -16.24 7.21 -1.13
CA HIS A 170 -16.82 7.62 -2.41
C HIS A 170 -18.35 7.77 -2.36
N PHE A 171 -19.03 6.91 -1.60
CA PHE A 171 -20.50 6.92 -1.49
C PHE A 171 -21.03 7.81 -0.37
N VAL A 172 -20.32 7.93 0.76
CA VAL A 172 -20.80 8.67 1.95
C VAL A 172 -20.41 10.14 1.92
N LEU A 173 -19.22 10.47 1.40
CA LEU A 173 -18.78 11.86 1.31
C LEU A 173 -19.16 12.39 -0.08
N PRO A 174 -20.08 13.37 -0.18
CA PRO A 174 -20.46 13.93 -1.46
C PRO A 174 -19.22 14.44 -2.17
N GLN A 175 -18.83 13.79 -3.27
CA GLN A 175 -17.90 14.40 -4.20
C GLN A 175 -18.56 15.69 -4.67
N ARG A 176 -18.12 16.84 -4.14
CA ARG A 176 -18.42 18.13 -4.75
C ARG A 176 -17.78 18.11 -6.12
N ARG A 177 -18.48 17.53 -7.09
CA ARG A 177 -18.16 17.61 -8.52
C ARG A 177 -18.04 19.09 -8.80
N MET A 178 -16.80 19.55 -8.97
CA MET A 178 -16.57 20.86 -9.55
C MET A 178 -16.94 20.68 -11.02
N ALA A 179 -18.16 21.12 -11.35
CA ALA A 179 -18.49 21.55 -12.70
C ALA A 179 -17.80 22.89 -12.96
#